data_AF-A0A7W1RNX1-F1
#
_entry.id   AF-A0A7W1RNX1-F1
#
_cell.length_a   1.000
_cell.length_b   1.000
_cell.length_c   1.000
_cell.angle_alpha   90.00
_cell.angle_beta   90.00
_cell.angle_gamma   90.00
#
_symmetry.space_group_name_H-M   'P 1'
#
loop_
_entity.id
_entity.type
_entity.pdbx_description
1 polymer ?
#
loop_
_entity_poly.entity_id
_entity_poly.type
_entity_poly.pdbx_seq_one_letter_code
_entity_poly.pdbx_strand_id
1 'polypeptide(L)' 'MFWLALFVFFTFCFLVLFEYGPSDFTTGFQKEGQRIEKWVDHKIHPAKGKPANP' A
#
# COMPACT_ATOMS: atom_id res chain seq x y z
N MET A 1 -0.93 15.57 15.83
CA MET A 1 -0.78 14.69 14.65
C MET A 1 0.03 13.43 14.90
N PHE A 2 1.07 13.46 15.76
CA PHE A 2 1.90 12.28 16.10
C PHE A 2 1.10 11.02 16.46
N TRP A 3 0.11 11.16 17.35
CA TRP A 3 -0.73 10.04 17.79
C TRP A 3 -1.53 9.40 16.65
N LEU A 4 -2.04 10.22 15.73
CA LEU A 4 -2.83 9.76 14.60
C LEU A 4 -1.96 9.06 13.55
N ALA A 5 -0.73 9.55 13.32
CA ALA A 5 0.23 8.89 12.44
C ALA A 5 0.64 7.51 12.99
N LEU A 6 0.92 7.40 14.29
CA LEU A 6 1.19 6.12 14.94
C LEU A 6 0.00 5.17 14.82
N PHE A 7 -1.23 5.67 15.03
CA PHE A 7 -2.43 4.85 14.89
C PHE A 7 -2.51 4.22 13.50
N VAL A 8 -2.40 5.03 12.44
CA VAL A 8 -2.46 4.53 11.06
C VAL A 8 -1.31 3.56 10.76
N PHE A 9 -0.08 3.88 11.18
CA PHE A 9 1.07 3.01 10.98
C PHE A 9 0.91 1.66 11.67
N PHE A 10 0.52 1.66 12.95
CA PHE A 10 0.30 0.42 13.69
C PHE A 10 -0.87 -0.38 13.13
N THR A 11 -1.98 0.26 12.74
CA THR A 11 -3.10 -0.43 12.10
C THR A 11 -2.66 -1.10 10.80
N PHE A 12 -1.85 -0.42 9.97
CA PHE A 12 -1.30 -1.03 8.76
C PHE A 12 -0.40 -2.23 9.07
N CYS A 13 0.51 -2.09 10.03
CA CYS A 13 1.34 -3.21 10.49
C CYS A 13 0.49 -4.37 11.02
N PHE A 14 -0.54 -4.12 11.82
CA PHE A 14 -1.41 -5.19 12.33
C PHE A 14 -2.22 -5.87 11.23
N LEU A 15 -2.69 -5.12 10.22
CA LEU A 15 -3.35 -5.72 9.06
C LEU A 15 -2.42 -6.66 8.30
N VAL A 16 -1.20 -6.21 7.99
CA VAL A 16 -0.19 -7.05 7.35
C VAL A 16 0.14 -8.26 8.22
N LEU A 17 0.28 -8.07 9.52
CA LEU A 17 0.61 -9.14 10.45
C LEU A 17 -0.52 -10.17 10.58
N PHE A 18 -1.78 -9.76 10.55
CA PHE A 18 -2.92 -10.68 10.59
C PHE A 18 -3.18 -11.37 9.26
N GLU A 19 -2.91 -10.70 8.14
CA GLU A 19 -3.17 -11.25 6.82
C GLU A 19 -2.07 -12.20 6.34
N TYR A 20 -0.80 -11.89 6.62
CA TYR A 20 0.35 -12.69 6.20
C TYR A 20 0.95 -13.52 7.34
N GLY A 21 0.64 -13.20 8.60
CA GLY A 21 1.25 -13.85 9.76
C GLY A 21 2.64 -13.29 10.09
N PRO A 22 3.16 -13.60 11.30
CA PRO A 22 4.47 -13.11 11.76
C PRO A 22 5.65 -13.66 10.94
N SER A 23 5.53 -14.89 10.42
CA SER A 23 6.58 -15.55 9.63
C SER A 23 6.83 -14.86 8.29
N ASP A 24 5.79 -14.31 7.67
CA ASP A 24 5.84 -13.68 6.36
C ASP A 24 5.56 -12.16 6.42
N PHE A 25 5.67 -11.57 7.61
CA PHE A 25 5.33 -10.16 7.83
C PHE A 25 6.12 -9.21 6.92
N THR A 26 7.44 -9.39 6.80
CA THR A 26 8.30 -8.52 5.97
C THR A 26 7.93 -8.62 4.50
N THR A 27 7.67 -9.83 4.01
CA THR A 27 7.23 -10.08 2.63
C THR A 27 5.86 -9.47 2.37
N GLY A 28 4.92 -9.63 3.31
CA GLY A 28 3.59 -9.01 3.27
C GLY A 28 3.67 -7.48 3.29
N PHE A 29 4.51 -6.91 4.14
CA PHE A 29 4.69 -5.46 4.27
C PHE A 29 5.22 -4.84 2.99
N GLN A 30 6.22 -5.47 2.36
CA GLN A 30 6.77 -5.03 1.07
C GLN A 30 5.72 -5.13 -0.04
N LYS A 31 4.97 -6.24 -0.11
CA LYS A 31 3.93 -6.45 -1.12
C LYS A 31 2.79 -5.43 -0.99
N GLU A 32 2.34 -5.17 0.23
CA GLU A 32 1.32 -4.17 0.53
C GLU A 32 1.82 -2.75 0.27
N GLY A 33 3.06 -2.44 0.64
CA GLY A 33 3.71 -1.16 0.33
C GLY A 33 3.77 -0.88 -1.17
N GLN A 34 4.20 -1.86 -1.97
CA GLN A 34 4.21 -1.74 -3.43
C GLN A 34 2.81 -1.59 -4.03
N ARG A 35 1.79 -2.22 -3.43
CA ARG A 35 0.39 -2.08 -3.86
C ARG A 35 -0.11 -0.67 -3.60
N ILE A 36 0.15 -0.13 -2.42
CA ILE A 36 -0.19 1.25 -2.06
C ILE A 36 0.54 2.23 -2.97
N GLU A 37 1.83 2.05 -3.21
CA GLU A 37 2.62 2.89 -4.11
C GLU A 37 2.01 2.95 -5.52
N LYS A 38 1.67 1.79 -6.10
CA LYS A 38 0.99 1.72 -7.41
C LYS A 38 -0.38 2.38 -7.41
N TRP A 39 -1.15 2.23 -6.33
CA TRP A 39 -2.45 2.87 -6.17
C TRP A 39 -2.34 4.39 -6.04
N VAL A 40 -1.33 4.86 -5.31
CA VAL A 40 -1.03 6.28 -5.13
C VAL A 40 -0.56 6.89 -6.45
N ASP A 41 0.38 6.25 -7.14
CA ASP A 41 0.82 6.69 -8.47
C ASP A 41 -0.34 6.73 -9.47
N HIS A 42 -1.20 5.70 -9.49
CA HIS A 42 -2.39 5.71 -10.34
C HIS A 42 -3.39 6.84 -10.01
N LYS A 43 -3.50 7.24 -8.74
CA LYS A 43 -4.41 8.32 -8.31
C LYS A 43 -3.82 9.71 -8.53
N ILE A 44 -2.50 9.87 -8.38
CA ILE A 44 -1.78 11.14 -8.56
C ILE A 44 -1.52 11.40 -10.04
N HIS A 45 -1.22 10.35 -10.80
CA HIS A 45 -1.12 10.33 -12.24
C HIS A 45 -2.28 9.48 -12.80
N PRO A 46 -3.53 9.99 -12.79
CA PRO A 46 -4.60 9.34 -13.51
C PRO A 46 -4.12 9.22 -14.95
N ALA A 47 -4.07 7.99 -15.46
CA ALA A 47 -3.53 7.67 -16.77
C ALA A 47 -3.88 8.77 -17.78
N LYS A 48 -2.88 9.53 -18.25
CA LYS A 48 -3.03 10.26 -19.51
C LYS A 48 -3.49 9.19 -20.50
N GLY A 49 -4.71 9.39 -21.02
CA GLY A 49 -5.50 8.35 -21.65
C GLY A 49 -4.67 7.47 -22.58
N LYS A 50 -4.91 6.17 -22.52
CA LYS A 50 -4.45 5.23 -23.54
C LYS A 50 -4.81 5.81 -24.92
N PRO A 51 -3.86 6.20 -25.79
CA PRO A 51 -4.22 6.34 -27.19
C PRO A 51 -4.54 4.93 -27.68
N ALA A 52 -5.79 4.75 -28.11
CA ALA A 52 -6.17 3.60 -28.91
C ALA A 52 -5.27 3.58 -30.14
N ASN A 53 -4.50 2.51 -30.31
CA ASN A 53 -3.78 2.30 -31.56
C ASN A 53 -4.75 1.63 -32.56
N PRO A 54 -4.90 2.16 -33.78
CA PRO A 54 -5.72 1.55 -34.84
C PRO A 54 -5.20 0.18 -35.28
#